data_AF-A0A2H0V5N3-F1
#
_entry.id   AF-A0A2H0V5N3-F1
#
_cell.length_a   1.000
_cell.length_b   1.000
_cell.length_c   1.000
_cell.angle_alpha   90.00
_cell.angle_beta   90.00
_cell.angle_gamma   90.00
#
_symmetry.space_group_name_H-M   'P 1'
#
loop_
_entity.id
_entity.type
_entity.pdbx_description
1 polymer ?
#
loop_
_entity_poly.entity_id
_entity_poly.type
_entity_poly.pdbx_seq_one_letter_code
_entity_poly.pdbx_strand_id
1 'polypeptide(L)'
;MQHFPLKEKLHTDVLEGKYGPIEAQVLRHDKRVRMVHLIDKKGVSRTFALTFFPEKFASKEIELINLTIRNGQPIGKAFREYGYIVRKNVYEVYVIELPDWLKKAFKTKSNYAKARISEFYAKKKGGKPTIYGTVVEIYSPDFRAPMVNKHDIAQFSASTKSFKKFGVGMFEIWRMIGQENNYQGLGKKYDEARNDTIKLVFEFKKRIQRYLKSQK
;
A
#
# COMPACT_ATOMS: atom_id res chain seq x y z
N MET A 1 17.98 -3.78 10.70
CA MET A 1 16.58 -3.99 10.28
C MET A 1 16.31 -3.20 9.02
N GLN A 2 15.90 -3.82 7.92
CA GLN A 2 15.70 -3.11 6.64
C GLN A 2 14.43 -2.25 6.68
N HIS A 3 14.60 -0.95 6.38
CA HIS A 3 13.51 0.02 6.21
C HIS A 3 12.76 -0.22 4.89
N PHE A 4 11.45 0.02 4.85
CA PHE A 4 10.69 -0.04 3.58
C PHE A 4 10.96 1.20 2.73
N PRO A 5 11.24 1.07 1.43
CA PRO A 5 11.38 2.24 0.58
C PRO A 5 10.03 2.97 0.48
N LEU A 6 10.03 4.25 0.87
CA LEU A 6 8.94 5.20 0.63
C LEU A 6 9.14 5.97 -0.68
N LYS A 7 10.38 5.95 -1.19
CA LYS A 7 10.84 6.55 -2.44
C LYS A 7 11.74 5.55 -3.18
N GLU A 8 11.90 5.79 -4.48
CA GLU A 8 12.91 5.17 -5.37
C GLU A 8 12.72 3.69 -5.70
N LYS A 9 12.61 2.79 -4.72
CA LYS A 9 12.40 1.35 -4.95
C LYS A 9 10.94 0.94 -4.77
N LEU A 10 10.42 0.09 -5.66
CA LEU A 10 9.12 -0.55 -5.47
C LEU A 10 9.25 -1.70 -4.48
N HIS A 11 8.12 -2.04 -3.88
CA HIS A 11 8.00 -3.27 -3.11
C HIS A 11 8.38 -4.51 -3.94
N THR A 12 7.94 -4.56 -5.21
CA THR A 12 8.32 -5.64 -6.15
C THR A 12 9.82 -5.72 -6.37
N ASP A 13 10.53 -4.59 -6.52
CA ASP A 13 11.99 -4.58 -6.69
C ASP A 13 12.70 -5.21 -5.47
N VAL A 14 12.19 -4.93 -4.26
CA VAL A 14 12.75 -5.49 -3.00
C VAL A 14 12.49 -6.99 -2.91
N LEU A 15 11.30 -7.44 -3.30
CA LEU A 15 10.98 -8.87 -3.35
C LEU A 15 11.84 -9.59 -4.39
N GLU A 16 12.02 -8.99 -5.56
CA GLU A 16 12.82 -9.57 -6.65
C GLU A 16 14.29 -9.73 -6.27
N GLY A 17 14.86 -8.75 -5.56
CA GLY A 17 16.22 -8.84 -5.04
C GLY A 17 16.41 -9.97 -4.02
N LYS A 18 15.35 -10.43 -3.33
CA LYS A 18 15.45 -11.49 -2.31
C LYS A 18 15.04 -12.88 -2.84
N TYR A 19 14.01 -12.94 -3.69
CA TYR A 19 13.37 -14.19 -4.08
C TYR A 19 13.49 -14.52 -5.58
N GLY A 20 14.09 -13.63 -6.39
CA GLY A 20 14.09 -13.72 -7.84
C GLY A 20 12.77 -13.20 -8.44
N PRO A 21 12.47 -13.49 -9.72
CA PRO A 21 11.31 -12.94 -10.42
C PRO A 21 10.00 -13.06 -9.64
N ILE A 22 9.22 -11.98 -9.62
CA ILE A 22 7.94 -11.90 -8.92
C ILE A 22 6.81 -11.65 -9.92
N GLU A 23 5.81 -12.52 -9.90
CA GLU A 23 4.58 -12.38 -10.68
C GLU A 23 3.44 -11.84 -9.79
N ALA A 24 2.53 -11.06 -10.37
CA ALA A 24 1.32 -10.61 -9.69
C ALA A 24 0.11 -11.45 -10.14
N GLN A 25 -0.22 -12.47 -9.35
CA GLN A 25 -1.40 -13.31 -9.56
C GLN A 25 -2.66 -12.60 -9.04
N VAL A 26 -3.46 -12.07 -9.96
CA VAL A 26 -4.70 -11.33 -9.64
C VAL A 26 -5.83 -12.30 -9.35
N LEU A 27 -6.34 -12.30 -8.11
CA LEU A 27 -7.46 -13.14 -7.69
C LEU A 27 -8.81 -12.50 -8.00
N ARG A 28 -8.88 -11.17 -7.86
CA ARG A 28 -10.07 -10.36 -8.10
C ARG A 28 -9.66 -8.97 -8.53
N HIS A 29 -10.35 -8.41 -9.51
CA HIS A 29 -10.21 -7.01 -9.89
C HIS A 29 -11.54 -6.50 -10.43
N ASP A 30 -12.22 -5.67 -9.63
CA ASP A 30 -13.47 -5.01 -10.02
C ASP A 30 -13.38 -3.49 -9.81
N LYS A 31 -14.52 -2.80 -9.92
CA LYS A 31 -14.60 -1.34 -9.79
C LYS A 31 -14.23 -0.81 -8.39
N ARG A 32 -14.26 -1.64 -7.35
CA ARG A 32 -14.09 -1.25 -5.94
C ARG A 32 -12.82 -1.80 -5.33
N VAL A 33 -12.38 -3.00 -5.75
CA VAL A 33 -11.26 -3.69 -5.11
C VAL A 33 -10.45 -4.52 -6.10
N ARG A 34 -9.15 -4.61 -5.83
CA ARG A 34 -8.26 -5.61 -6.38
C ARG A 34 -7.65 -6.45 -5.27
N MET A 35 -7.55 -7.76 -5.49
CA MET A 35 -6.91 -8.73 -4.62
C MET A 35 -5.84 -9.45 -5.42
N VAL A 36 -4.61 -9.52 -4.90
CA VAL A 36 -3.47 -10.04 -5.64
C VAL A 36 -2.49 -10.76 -4.72
N HIS A 37 -1.90 -11.84 -5.20
CA HIS A 37 -0.67 -12.39 -4.65
C HIS A 37 0.52 -11.93 -5.47
N LEU A 38 1.57 -11.46 -4.79
CA LEU A 38 2.91 -11.37 -5.37
C LEU A 38 3.61 -12.69 -5.11
N ILE A 39 3.74 -13.53 -6.13
CA ILE A 39 4.27 -14.90 -6.04
C ILE A 39 5.69 -14.96 -6.59
N ASP A 40 6.54 -15.76 -5.97
CA ASP A 40 7.87 -16.08 -6.52
C ASP A 40 7.81 -17.28 -7.48
N LYS A 41 8.94 -17.59 -8.12
CA LYS A 41 9.08 -18.76 -9.02
C LYS A 41 8.77 -20.12 -8.38
N LYS A 42 8.68 -20.21 -7.05
CA LYS A 42 8.32 -21.43 -6.31
C LYS A 42 6.82 -21.48 -5.98
N GLY A 43 6.03 -20.56 -6.53
CA GLY A 43 4.61 -20.41 -6.26
C GLY A 43 4.29 -19.96 -4.84
N VAL A 44 5.27 -19.40 -4.11
CA VAL A 44 5.05 -18.91 -2.74
C VAL A 44 4.64 -17.46 -2.81
N SER A 45 3.49 -17.13 -2.21
CA SER A 45 3.11 -15.73 -2.07
C SER A 45 4.02 -15.05 -1.06
N ARG A 46 4.75 -14.02 -1.50
CA ARG A 46 5.62 -13.21 -0.65
C ARG A 46 4.89 -12.00 -0.08
N THR A 47 3.81 -11.58 -0.73
CA THR A 47 2.92 -10.55 -0.26
C THR A 47 1.52 -10.80 -0.82
N PHE A 48 0.52 -10.68 0.03
CA PHE A 48 -0.86 -10.56 -0.41
C PHE A 48 -1.27 -9.09 -0.30
N ALA A 49 -1.92 -8.56 -1.33
CA ALA A 49 -2.32 -7.17 -1.33
C ALA A 49 -3.79 -6.97 -1.71
N LEU A 50 -4.43 -6.03 -1.02
CA LEU A 50 -5.74 -5.48 -1.34
C LEU A 50 -5.53 -4.05 -1.82
N THR A 51 -6.18 -3.65 -2.91
CA THR A 51 -6.24 -2.26 -3.34
C THR A 51 -7.69 -1.83 -3.38
N PHE A 52 -8.04 -0.80 -2.62
CA PHE A 52 -9.35 -0.18 -2.65
C PHE A 52 -9.30 1.04 -3.57
N PHE A 53 -10.11 1.01 -4.62
CA PHE A 53 -10.14 2.06 -5.64
C PHE A 53 -11.00 3.25 -5.20
N PRO A 54 -10.67 4.47 -5.67
CA PRO A 54 -11.60 5.59 -5.60
C PRO A 54 -12.83 5.31 -6.47
N GLU A 55 -13.92 6.04 -6.24
CA GLU A 55 -15.14 5.93 -7.07
C GLU A 55 -14.88 6.28 -8.54
N LYS A 56 -13.95 7.22 -8.77
CA LYS A 56 -13.52 7.65 -10.09
C LYS A 56 -12.01 7.88 -10.11
N PHE A 57 -11.34 7.38 -11.15
CA PHE A 57 -9.94 7.67 -11.38
C PHE A 57 -9.75 9.11 -11.88
N ALA A 58 -8.59 9.71 -11.59
CA ALA A 58 -8.32 11.10 -11.93
C ALA A 58 -8.14 11.36 -13.44
N SER A 59 -7.85 10.32 -14.23
CA SER A 59 -7.67 10.44 -15.68
C SER A 59 -7.92 9.12 -16.41
N LYS A 60 -8.20 9.23 -17.72
CA LYS A 60 -8.30 8.07 -18.64
C LYS A 60 -7.00 7.28 -18.75
N GLU A 61 -5.86 7.94 -18.59
CA GLU A 61 -4.56 7.27 -18.58
C GLU A 61 -4.41 6.35 -17.35
N ILE A 62 -4.86 6.78 -16.17
CA ILE A 62 -4.85 5.92 -14.97
C ILE A 62 -5.82 4.74 -15.15
N GLU A 63 -6.96 4.95 -15.81
CA GLU A 63 -7.87 3.85 -16.19
C GLU A 63 -7.16 2.84 -17.09
N LEU A 64 -6.36 3.29 -18.07
CA LEU A 64 -5.58 2.42 -18.95
C LEU A 64 -4.49 1.66 -18.18
N ILE A 65 -3.72 2.33 -17.32
CA ILE A 65 -2.73 1.68 -16.44
C ILE A 65 -3.42 0.64 -15.54
N ASN A 66 -4.62 0.94 -15.05
CA ASN A 66 -5.40 0.00 -14.25
C ASN A 66 -5.81 -1.26 -15.04
N LEU A 67 -6.01 -1.17 -16.36
CA LEU A 67 -6.24 -2.33 -17.22
C LEU A 67 -4.99 -3.21 -17.35
N THR A 68 -3.78 -2.62 -17.47
CA THR A 68 -2.55 -3.42 -17.49
C THR A 68 -2.31 -4.12 -16.16
N ILE A 69 -2.58 -3.43 -15.05
CA ILE A 69 -2.52 -3.99 -13.69
C ILE A 69 -3.53 -5.13 -13.48
N ARG A 70 -4.71 -5.03 -14.11
CA ARG A 70 -5.74 -6.08 -14.11
C ARG A 70 -5.23 -7.35 -14.79
N ASN A 71 -4.41 -7.20 -15.82
CA ASN A 71 -3.83 -8.30 -16.60
C ASN A 71 -2.54 -8.87 -15.98
N GLY A 72 -2.32 -8.70 -14.68
CA GLY A 72 -1.21 -9.35 -13.96
C GLY A 72 0.06 -8.50 -13.82
N GLN A 73 0.05 -7.22 -14.20
CA GLN A 73 1.21 -6.37 -13.98
C GLN A 73 1.28 -5.84 -12.53
N PRO A 74 2.47 -5.80 -11.90
CA PRO A 74 2.64 -5.14 -10.61
C PRO A 74 2.36 -3.63 -10.69
N ILE A 75 1.56 -3.09 -9.76
CA ILE A 75 1.11 -1.68 -9.75
C ILE A 75 2.26 -0.71 -9.96
N GLY A 76 3.34 -0.84 -9.17
CA GLY A 76 4.47 0.06 -9.26
C GLY A 76 5.20 0.03 -10.61
N LYS A 77 5.31 -1.14 -11.25
CA LYS A 77 5.97 -1.30 -12.54
C LYS A 77 5.13 -0.68 -13.65
N ALA A 78 3.81 -0.97 -13.65
CA ALA A 78 2.86 -0.38 -14.58
C ALA A 78 2.91 1.16 -14.55
N PHE A 79 2.88 1.78 -13.37
CA PHE A 79 2.99 3.25 -13.29
C PHE A 79 4.35 3.78 -13.80
N ARG A 80 5.46 3.10 -13.50
CA ARG A 80 6.79 3.52 -13.99
C ARG A 80 6.91 3.45 -15.51
N GLU A 81 6.36 2.42 -16.15
CA GLU A 81 6.37 2.27 -17.61
C GLU A 81 5.65 3.42 -18.31
N TYR A 82 4.63 4.00 -17.67
CA TYR A 82 3.93 5.19 -18.14
C TYR A 82 4.58 6.51 -17.67
N GLY A 83 5.81 6.47 -17.15
CA GLY A 83 6.58 7.65 -16.75
C GLY A 83 6.15 8.30 -15.43
N TYR A 84 5.44 7.58 -14.56
CA TYR A 84 5.09 8.08 -13.23
C TYR A 84 6.18 7.79 -12.20
N ILE A 85 6.41 8.78 -11.34
CA ILE A 85 7.05 8.59 -10.05
C ILE A 85 5.96 8.16 -9.07
N VAL A 86 6.25 7.15 -8.25
CA VAL A 86 5.30 6.64 -7.25
C VAL A 86 5.81 6.85 -5.84
N ARG A 87 4.90 7.10 -4.90
CA ARG A 87 5.17 7.25 -3.47
C ARG A 87 4.05 6.59 -2.67
N LYS A 88 4.34 6.21 -1.42
CA LYS A 88 3.35 5.63 -0.51
C LYS A 88 3.20 6.49 0.74
N ASN A 89 1.99 7.01 0.96
CA ASN A 89 1.63 7.70 2.20
C ASN A 89 1.13 6.65 3.19
N VAL A 90 1.94 6.27 4.18
CA VAL A 90 1.63 5.14 5.07
C VAL A 90 0.71 5.61 6.20
N TYR A 91 -0.45 4.98 6.33
CA TYR A 91 -1.37 5.27 7.43
C TYR A 91 -1.02 4.50 8.68
N GLU A 92 -0.70 3.22 8.55
CA GLU A 92 -0.38 2.38 9.69
C GLU A 92 0.38 1.13 9.24
N VAL A 93 1.25 0.65 10.12
CA VAL A 93 1.83 -0.70 10.08
C VAL A 93 1.40 -1.41 11.35
N TYR A 94 0.86 -2.62 11.22
CA TYR A 94 0.31 -3.39 12.33
C TYR A 94 0.52 -4.89 12.12
N VAL A 95 0.23 -5.68 13.16
CA VAL A 95 0.23 -7.14 13.08
C VAL A 95 -1.19 -7.63 12.85
N ILE A 96 -1.37 -8.55 11.91
CA ILE A 96 -2.66 -9.14 11.57
C ILE A 96 -2.61 -10.66 11.70
N GLU A 97 -3.70 -11.26 12.17
CA GLU A 97 -3.89 -12.70 12.16
C GLU A 97 -4.11 -13.22 10.73
N LEU A 98 -3.44 -14.32 10.41
CA LEU A 98 -3.51 -14.95 9.09
C LEU A 98 -4.60 -16.03 9.05
N PRO A 99 -5.56 -15.95 8.12
CA PRO A 99 -6.44 -17.08 7.85
C PRO A 99 -5.66 -18.24 7.22
N ASP A 100 -6.17 -19.46 7.34
CA ASP A 100 -5.48 -20.68 6.91
C ASP A 100 -5.11 -20.69 5.42
N TRP A 101 -5.99 -20.20 4.55
CA TRP A 101 -5.69 -20.11 3.13
C TRP A 101 -4.47 -19.22 2.84
N LEU A 102 -4.29 -18.14 3.61
CA LEU A 102 -3.17 -17.23 3.46
C LEU A 102 -1.89 -17.80 4.10
N LYS A 103 -2.01 -18.53 5.21
CA LYS A 103 -0.90 -19.32 5.78
C LYS A 103 -0.36 -20.33 4.78
N LYS A 104 -1.26 -21.04 4.08
CA LYS A 104 -0.93 -21.99 3.00
C LYS A 104 -0.25 -21.28 1.83
N ALA A 105 -0.78 -20.15 1.36
CA ALA A 105 -0.19 -19.37 0.28
C ALA A 105 1.21 -18.82 0.63
N PHE A 106 1.43 -18.43 1.89
CA PHE A 106 2.72 -17.97 2.41
C PHE A 106 3.68 -19.11 2.79
N LYS A 107 3.23 -20.38 2.75
CA LYS A 107 3.97 -21.56 3.26
C LYS A 107 4.56 -21.32 4.66
N THR A 108 3.76 -20.77 5.56
CA THR A 108 4.20 -20.40 6.92
C THR A 108 3.43 -21.13 8.01
N LYS A 109 4.12 -21.39 9.13
CA LYS A 109 3.50 -21.88 10.37
C LYS A 109 3.03 -20.75 11.29
N SER A 110 3.45 -19.50 11.03
CA SER A 110 3.04 -18.34 11.84
C SER A 110 1.54 -18.09 11.71
N ASN A 111 0.89 -17.75 12.82
CA ASN A 111 -0.49 -17.30 12.84
C ASN A 111 -0.63 -15.79 12.56
N TYR A 112 0.49 -15.06 12.50
CA TYR A 112 0.50 -13.61 12.34
C TYR A 112 1.43 -13.15 11.22
N ALA A 113 1.10 -12.02 10.62
CA ALA A 113 1.91 -11.31 9.64
C ALA A 113 1.96 -9.82 9.95
N LYS A 114 3.00 -9.15 9.45
CA LYS A 114 3.02 -7.69 9.37
C LYS A 114 2.15 -7.24 8.20
N ALA A 115 1.29 -6.25 8.44
CA ALA A 115 0.49 -5.59 7.44
C ALA A 115 0.77 -4.08 7.41
N ARG A 116 0.60 -3.46 6.24
CA ARG A 116 0.74 -2.02 6.04
C ARG A 116 -0.43 -1.48 5.24
N ILE A 117 -0.98 -0.34 5.65
CA ILE A 117 -2.01 0.41 4.92
C ILE A 117 -1.38 1.70 4.41
N SER A 118 -1.56 2.01 3.13
CA SER A 118 -1.01 3.22 2.53
C SER A 118 -1.85 3.73 1.37
N GLU A 119 -1.80 5.03 1.09
CA GLU A 119 -2.21 5.55 -0.22
C GLU A 119 -1.09 5.36 -1.22
N PHE A 120 -1.45 4.83 -2.39
CA PHE A 120 -0.56 4.77 -3.52
C PHE A 120 -0.68 6.05 -4.34
N TYR A 121 0.35 6.88 -4.26
CA TYR A 121 0.45 8.11 -5.03
C TYR A 121 1.24 7.87 -6.32
N ALA A 122 0.83 8.56 -7.38
CA ALA A 122 1.53 8.63 -8.65
C ALA A 122 1.64 10.10 -9.10
N LYS A 123 2.76 10.49 -9.70
CA LYS A 123 2.97 11.81 -10.27
C LYS A 123 3.86 11.76 -11.51
N LYS A 124 3.40 12.31 -12.64
CA LYS A 124 4.26 12.61 -13.81
C LYS A 124 5.06 13.90 -13.59
N LYS A 125 6.18 14.05 -14.29
CA LYS A 125 6.94 15.32 -14.30
C LYS A 125 6.01 16.47 -14.71
N GLY A 126 6.03 17.57 -13.95
CA GLY A 126 5.13 18.73 -14.16
C GLY A 126 3.65 18.51 -13.80
N GLY A 127 3.20 17.27 -13.62
CA GLY A 127 1.81 16.94 -13.31
C GLY A 127 1.41 17.13 -11.85
N LYS A 128 0.10 17.11 -11.58
CA LYS A 128 -0.44 17.05 -10.22
C LYS A 128 -0.30 15.63 -9.66
N PRO A 129 0.09 15.46 -8.37
CA PRO A 129 0.03 14.15 -7.73
C PRO A 129 -1.40 13.63 -7.70
N THR A 130 -1.57 12.34 -7.93
CA THR A 130 -2.86 11.66 -7.91
C THR A 130 -2.79 10.41 -7.05
N ILE A 131 -3.93 9.98 -6.52
CA ILE A 131 -4.06 8.78 -5.71
C ILE A 131 -4.68 7.71 -6.59
N TYR A 132 -3.97 6.60 -6.76
CA TYR A 132 -4.49 5.43 -7.47
C TYR A 132 -5.48 4.65 -6.59
N GLY A 133 -5.19 4.54 -5.30
CA GLY A 133 -6.05 3.84 -4.34
C GLY A 133 -5.38 3.68 -2.99
N THR A 134 -6.12 3.11 -2.03
CA THR A 134 -5.57 2.67 -0.75
C THR A 134 -5.12 1.22 -0.86
N VAL A 135 -3.84 0.96 -0.66
CA VAL A 135 -3.22 -0.36 -0.75
C VAL A 135 -2.94 -0.89 0.65
N VAL A 136 -3.39 -2.12 0.88
CA VAL A 136 -3.05 -2.93 2.04
C VAL A 136 -2.09 -4.00 1.56
N GLU A 137 -0.93 -4.11 2.20
CA GLU A 137 0.05 -5.15 1.92
C GLU A 137 0.21 -6.00 3.18
N ILE A 138 0.00 -7.30 3.07
CA ILE A 138 0.25 -8.30 4.11
C ILE A 138 1.48 -9.08 3.69
N TYR A 139 2.52 -9.04 4.52
CA TYR A 139 3.81 -9.61 4.19
C TYR A 139 3.92 -11.05 4.70
N SER A 140 4.48 -11.92 3.86
CA SER A 140 4.88 -13.26 4.32
C SER A 140 5.83 -13.15 5.53
N PRO A 141 5.62 -13.94 6.61
CA PRO A 141 6.44 -13.85 7.82
C PRO A 141 7.94 -14.09 7.60
N ASP A 142 8.32 -14.87 6.58
CA ASP A 142 9.72 -15.10 6.20
C ASP A 142 10.35 -13.89 5.47
N PHE A 143 9.52 -13.06 4.83
CA PHE A 143 9.95 -11.79 4.27
C PHE A 143 10.08 -10.72 5.35
N ARG A 144 9.06 -10.58 6.20
CA ARG A 144 9.02 -9.64 7.31
C ARG A 144 8.39 -10.29 8.53
N ALA A 145 9.15 -10.32 9.63
CA ALA A 145 8.65 -10.79 10.91
C ALA A 145 7.38 -10.02 11.32
N PRO A 146 6.42 -10.69 11.99
CA PRO A 146 5.15 -10.11 12.42
C PRO A 146 5.32 -9.21 13.65
N MET A 147 6.16 -8.18 13.54
CA MET A 147 6.50 -7.25 14.63
C MET A 147 6.60 -5.83 14.11
N VAL A 148 5.95 -4.87 14.78
CA VAL A 148 6.06 -3.43 14.48
C VAL A 148 7.26 -2.85 15.23
N ASN A 149 8.13 -2.11 14.53
CA ASN A 149 9.28 -1.44 15.15
C ASN A 149 9.14 0.10 15.12
N LYS A 150 10.10 0.82 15.74
CA LYS A 150 10.08 2.29 15.81
C LYS A 150 10.04 2.97 14.43
N HIS A 151 10.70 2.40 13.43
CA HIS A 151 10.67 2.94 12.07
C HIS A 151 9.28 2.76 11.43
N ASP A 152 8.63 1.61 11.64
CA ASP A 152 7.28 1.38 11.17
C ASP A 152 6.29 2.40 11.75
N ILE A 153 6.45 2.76 13.04
CA ILE A 153 5.64 3.78 13.73
C ILE A 153 5.92 5.18 13.17
N ALA A 154 7.20 5.52 12.94
CA ALA A 154 7.59 6.81 12.38
C ALA A 154 7.06 7.05 10.95
N GLN A 155 6.72 5.99 10.22
CA GLN A 155 6.10 6.08 8.89
C GLN A 155 4.62 6.50 8.93
N PHE A 156 4.00 6.64 10.09
CA PHE A 156 2.61 7.11 10.17
C PHE A 156 2.45 8.49 9.52
N SER A 157 1.39 8.64 8.74
CA SER A 157 0.95 9.89 8.14
C SER A 157 -0.57 9.95 8.06
N ALA A 158 -1.12 11.17 8.12
CA ALA A 158 -2.53 11.39 7.92
C ALA A 158 -2.94 11.13 6.46
N SER A 159 -4.19 10.74 6.26
CA SER A 159 -4.77 10.52 4.94
C SER A 159 -4.88 11.84 4.16
N THR A 160 -4.83 11.75 2.84
CA THR A 160 -5.07 12.93 1.98
C THR A 160 -6.41 13.58 2.27
N LYS A 161 -7.44 12.78 2.49
CA LYS A 161 -8.79 13.27 2.78
C LYS A 161 -8.78 14.12 4.06
N SER A 162 -8.15 13.62 5.11
CA SER A 162 -8.01 14.32 6.38
C SER A 162 -7.15 15.57 6.21
N PHE A 163 -5.99 15.48 5.56
CA PHE A 163 -5.14 16.64 5.29
C PHE A 163 -5.86 17.76 4.54
N LYS A 164 -6.61 17.43 3.48
CA LYS A 164 -7.40 18.41 2.72
C LYS A 164 -8.47 19.09 3.57
N LYS A 165 -9.12 18.35 4.48
CA LYS A 165 -10.10 18.90 5.42
C LYS A 165 -9.51 20.00 6.31
N PHE A 166 -8.22 19.90 6.62
CA PHE A 166 -7.48 20.87 7.44
C PHE A 166 -6.58 21.81 6.61
N GLY A 167 -6.86 21.95 5.31
CA GLY A 167 -6.24 22.95 4.45
C GLY A 167 -4.81 22.62 3.99
N VAL A 168 -4.41 21.35 3.98
CA VAL A 168 -3.10 20.91 3.47
C VAL A 168 -3.26 20.41 2.03
N GLY A 169 -2.49 21.00 1.11
CA GLY A 169 -2.63 20.77 -0.33
C GLY A 169 -1.95 19.48 -0.81
N MET A 170 -2.44 18.91 -1.92
CA MET A 170 -1.89 17.65 -2.48
C MET A 170 -0.38 17.71 -2.81
N PHE A 171 0.09 18.85 -3.33
CA PHE A 171 1.52 19.05 -3.63
C PHE A 171 2.39 19.08 -2.36
N GLU A 172 1.85 19.67 -1.30
CA GLU A 172 2.51 19.74 0.00
C GLU A 172 2.63 18.33 0.60
N ILE A 173 1.53 17.58 0.64
CA ILE A 173 1.52 16.17 1.08
C ILE A 173 2.54 15.36 0.27
N TRP A 174 2.49 15.46 -1.06
CA TRP A 174 3.42 14.76 -1.95
C TRP A 174 4.88 15.05 -1.61
N ARG A 175 5.24 16.32 -1.35
CA ARG A 175 6.62 16.72 -0.99
C ARG A 175 7.09 16.04 0.30
N MET A 176 6.22 15.97 1.30
CA MET A 176 6.53 15.45 2.64
C MET A 176 6.65 13.92 2.68
N ILE A 177 5.94 13.17 1.81
CA ILE A 177 6.04 11.71 1.79
C ILE A 177 7.49 11.28 1.57
N GLY A 178 8.01 10.47 2.51
CA GLY A 178 9.37 9.94 2.50
C GLY A 178 10.46 10.94 2.87
N GLN A 179 10.12 12.06 3.53
CA GLN A 179 11.06 12.91 4.27
C GLN A 179 10.89 12.66 5.78
N GLU A 180 10.95 11.38 6.19
CA GLU A 180 10.61 10.92 7.55
C GLU A 180 9.24 11.39 8.04
N ASN A 181 8.35 11.76 7.10
CA ASN A 181 7.06 12.35 7.42
C ASN A 181 7.19 13.55 8.37
N ASN A 182 8.19 14.41 8.14
CA ASN A 182 8.36 15.61 8.93
C ASN A 182 7.22 16.59 8.64
N TYR A 183 6.20 16.54 9.51
CA TYR A 183 5.02 17.41 9.51
C TYR A 183 5.12 18.52 10.57
N GLN A 184 6.30 18.78 11.15
CA GLN A 184 6.47 19.73 12.26
C GLN A 184 5.94 21.13 11.93
N GLY A 185 6.08 21.57 10.67
CA GLY A 185 5.58 22.87 10.21
C GLY A 185 4.04 22.98 10.09
N LEU A 186 3.29 21.87 10.21
CA LEU A 186 1.83 21.88 10.11
C LEU A 186 1.14 22.07 11.47
N GLY A 187 1.85 21.82 12.58
CA GLY A 187 1.33 21.92 13.94
C GLY A 187 -0.05 21.28 14.11
N LYS A 188 -1.00 22.06 14.62
CA LYS A 188 -2.38 21.62 14.90
C LYS A 188 -3.10 20.96 13.71
N LYS A 189 -2.83 21.40 12.47
CA LYS A 189 -3.44 20.81 11.26
C LYS A 189 -3.07 19.33 11.10
N TYR A 190 -1.82 18.98 11.43
CA TYR A 190 -1.37 17.60 11.38
C TYR A 190 -2.02 16.74 12.46
N ASP A 191 -2.09 17.25 13.70
CA ASP A 191 -2.69 16.51 14.82
C ASP A 191 -4.16 16.20 14.56
N GLU A 192 -4.92 17.17 14.06
CA GLU A 192 -6.32 16.99 13.69
C GLU A 192 -6.49 16.01 12.52
N ALA A 193 -5.65 16.12 11.48
CA ALA A 193 -5.65 15.19 10.35
C ALA A 193 -5.30 13.76 10.77
N ARG A 194 -4.34 13.61 11.70
CA ARG A 194 -3.91 12.34 12.27
C ARG A 194 -5.04 11.66 13.05
N ASN A 195 -5.72 12.40 13.92
CA ASN A 195 -6.86 11.86 14.69
C ASN A 195 -8.01 11.39 13.80
N ASP A 196 -8.31 12.15 12.73
CA ASP A 196 -9.31 11.76 11.73
C ASP A 196 -8.89 10.48 10.97
N THR A 197 -7.59 10.36 10.65
CA THR A 197 -7.02 9.19 9.97
C THR A 197 -7.07 7.93 10.83
N ILE A 198 -6.85 8.03 12.14
CA ILE A 198 -6.94 6.87 13.05
C ILE A 198 -8.33 6.23 12.98
N LYS A 199 -9.40 7.03 12.93
CA LYS A 199 -10.78 6.54 12.77
C LYS A 199 -10.97 5.82 11.42
N LEU A 200 -10.43 6.40 10.35
CA LEU A 200 -10.47 5.80 9.01
C LEU A 200 -9.73 4.45 8.97
N VAL A 201 -8.59 4.33 9.65
CA VAL A 201 -7.81 3.09 9.68
C VAL A 201 -8.57 1.97 10.40
N PHE A 202 -9.28 2.28 11.48
CA PHE A 202 -10.13 1.31 12.16
C PHE A 202 -11.17 0.68 11.20
N GLU A 203 -11.83 1.50 10.38
CA GLU A 203 -12.78 1.03 9.38
C GLU A 203 -12.11 0.23 8.24
N PHE A 204 -10.90 0.61 7.84
CA PHE A 204 -10.11 -0.20 6.90
C PHE A 204 -9.78 -1.57 7.49
N LYS A 205 -9.35 -1.67 8.76
CA LYS A 205 -9.03 -2.94 9.42
C LYS A 205 -10.24 -3.88 9.44
N LYS A 206 -11.43 -3.38 9.80
CA LYS A 206 -12.68 -4.17 9.72
C LYS A 206 -12.97 -4.64 8.29
N ARG A 207 -12.80 -3.76 7.30
CA ARG A 207 -13.00 -4.10 5.89
C ARG A 207 -12.01 -5.16 5.42
N ILE A 208 -10.73 -5.05 5.75
CA ILE A 208 -9.68 -6.02 5.44
C ILE A 208 -10.02 -7.38 6.02
N GLN A 209 -10.39 -7.44 7.31
CA GLN A 209 -10.79 -8.70 7.96
C GLN A 209 -11.97 -9.37 7.26
N ARG A 210 -12.97 -8.60 6.80
CA ARG A 210 -14.09 -9.16 6.01
C ARG A 210 -13.60 -9.81 4.72
N TYR A 211 -12.70 -9.18 3.97
CA TYR A 211 -12.12 -9.77 2.76
C TYR A 211 -11.29 -11.03 3.07
N LEU A 212 -10.52 -11.03 4.15
CA LEU A 212 -9.72 -12.20 4.53
C LEU A 212 -10.59 -13.39 4.95
N LYS A 213 -11.72 -13.14 5.61
CA LYS A 213 -12.68 -14.18 6.03
C LYS A 213 -13.58 -14.68 4.90
N SER A 214 -13.80 -13.89 3.86
CA SER A 214 -14.71 -14.24 2.76
C SER A 214 -14.06 -15.08 1.67
N GLN A 215 -12.74 -15.24 1.66
CA GLN A 215 -12.04 -16.17 0.78
C GLN A 215 -12.14 -17.56 1.42
N LYS A 216 -12.96 -18.43 0.83
CA LYS A 216 -13.07 -19.85 1.18
C LYS A 216 -12.36 -20.67 0.11
#